data_AF-A0A971R7W6-F1
#
_entry.id   AF-A0A971R7W6-F1
#
_cell.length_a   1.000
_cell.length_b   1.000
_cell.length_c   1.000
_cell.angle_alpha   90.00
_cell.angle_beta   90.00
_cell.angle_gamma   90.00
#
_symmetry.space_group_name_H-M   'P 1'
#
loop_
_entity.id
_entity.type
_entity.pdbx_description
1 polymer ?
#
loop_
_entity_poly.entity_id
_entity_poly.type
_entity_poly.pdbx_seq_one_letter_code
_entity_poly.pdbx_strand_id
1 'polypeptide(L)'
;MLKEIEPRAVARAGLWLAMITALGAFLRLVTLTAAPPALHFDEAVYGLMAREIGPGNWPVYFSAYTGREPLYMYIMAGIFALLESSDWTLRLTSALIGIVTIPLAYLLF
;
A
#
# COMPACT_ATOMS: atom_id res chain seq x y z
N MET A 1 -10.19 -35.86 15.34
CA MET A 1 -11.04 -35.12 16.29
C MET A 1 -10.89 -33.64 15.96
N LEU A 2 -11.68 -33.12 15.01
CA LEU A 2 -11.68 -31.71 14.66
C LEU A 2 -12.44 -30.99 15.78
N LYS A 3 -11.75 -30.14 16.53
CA LYS A 3 -12.37 -29.33 17.58
C LYS A 3 -13.23 -28.30 16.87
N GLU A 4 -14.55 -28.43 16.94
CA GLU A 4 -15.46 -27.45 16.38
C GLU A 4 -15.11 -26.06 16.94
N ILE A 5 -14.72 -25.14 16.07
CA ILE A 5 -14.39 -23.78 16.47
C ILE A 5 -15.73 -23.10 16.80
N GLU A 6 -15.90 -22.69 18.06
CA GLU A 6 -17.13 -21.99 18.45
C GLU A 6 -17.32 -20.71 17.60
N PRO A 7 -18.54 -20.44 17.09
CA PRO A 7 -18.83 -19.25 16.29
C PRO A 7 -18.43 -17.93 16.99
N ARG A 8 -18.53 -17.91 18.33
CA ARG A 8 -18.12 -16.78 19.17
C ARG A 8 -16.61 -16.56 19.19
N ALA A 9 -15.79 -17.59 19.02
CA ALA A 9 -14.35 -17.45 18.92
C ALA A 9 -13.95 -16.80 17.59
N VAL A 10 -14.57 -17.23 16.49
CA VAL A 10 -14.38 -16.64 15.15
C VAL A 10 -14.79 -15.17 15.14
N ALA A 11 -15.97 -14.84 15.70
CA ALA A 11 -16.45 -13.46 15.78
C ALA A 11 -15.49 -12.56 16.59
N ARG A 12 -14.95 -13.05 17.70
CA ARG A 12 -13.96 -12.31 18.51
C ARG A 12 -12.65 -12.11 17.75
N ALA A 13 -12.14 -13.13 17.07
CA ALA A 13 -10.94 -13.02 16.25
C ALA A 13 -11.11 -11.98 15.14
N GLY A 14 -12.26 -12.00 14.44
CA GLY A 14 -12.60 -11.01 13.42
C GLY A 14 -12.66 -9.59 13.98
N LEU A 15 -13.24 -9.39 15.17
CA LEU A 15 -13.28 -8.08 15.84
C LEU A 15 -11.87 -7.58 16.17
N TRP A 16 -11.01 -8.43 16.75
CA TRP A 16 -9.64 -8.04 17.05
C TRP A 16 -8.85 -7.71 15.78
N LEU A 17 -9.00 -8.51 14.74
CA LEU A 17 -8.35 -8.26 13.45
C LEU A 17 -8.79 -6.92 12.86
N ALA A 18 -10.09 -6.62 12.91
CA ALA A 18 -10.62 -5.34 12.45
C ALA A 18 -10.06 -4.17 13.27
N MET A 19 -9.99 -4.30 14.60
CA MET A 19 -9.41 -3.28 15.49
C MET A 19 -7.92 -3.04 15.20
N ILE A 20 -7.12 -4.11 15.03
CA ILE A 20 -5.69 -4.01 14.73
C ILE A 20 -5.48 -3.38 13.35
N THR A 21 -6.29 -3.77 12.36
CA THR A 21 -6.24 -3.18 11.01
C THR A 21 -6.62 -1.70 11.04
N ALA A 22 -7.67 -1.33 11.77
CA ALA A 22 -8.10 0.05 11.94
C ALA A 22 -7.03 0.90 12.65
N LEU A 23 -6.40 0.36 13.69
CA LEU A 23 -5.28 1.02 14.37
C LEU A 23 -4.09 1.21 13.42
N GLY A 24 -3.75 0.17 12.66
CA GLY A 24 -2.68 0.22 11.66
C GLY A 24 -2.94 1.22 10.53
N ALA A 25 -4.20 1.40 10.14
CA ALA A 25 -4.64 2.42 9.20
C ALA A 25 -4.53 3.82 9.80
N PHE A 26 -5.06 4.02 11.01
CA PHE A 26 -4.97 5.29 11.71
C PHE A 26 -3.53 5.77 11.82
N LEU A 27 -2.61 4.92 12.30
CA LEU A 27 -1.20 5.26 12.48
C LEU A 27 -0.49 5.62 11.16
N ARG A 28 -0.91 5.05 10.02
CA ARG A 28 -0.31 5.34 8.70
C ARG A 28 -0.87 6.60 8.06
N LEU A 29 -2.15 6.89 8.29
CA LEU A 29 -2.87 7.95 7.58
C LEU A 29 -2.85 9.29 8.32
N VAL A 30 -2.72 9.30 9.66
CA VAL A 30 -2.83 10.54 10.46
C VAL A 30 -1.77 11.59 10.12
N THR A 31 -0.55 11.17 9.81
CA THR A 31 0.59 12.06 9.55
C THR A 31 1.20 11.84 8.17
N LEU A 32 0.43 11.33 7.22
CA LEU A 32 0.92 10.83 5.94
C LEU A 32 1.84 11.84 5.21
N THR A 33 1.53 13.13 5.26
CA THR A 33 2.35 14.20 4.65
C THR A 33 3.15 15.03 5.65
N ALA A 34 2.93 14.84 6.95
CA ALA A 34 3.54 15.70 7.98
C ALA A 34 5.02 15.41 8.22
N ALA A 35 5.49 14.18 7.94
CA ALA A 35 6.88 13.80 8.15
C ALA A 35 7.35 12.72 7.15
N PRO A 36 8.44 12.95 6.40
CA PRO A 36 9.14 14.22 6.20
C PRO A 36 8.34 15.18 5.30
N PRO A 37 8.51 16.51 5.45
CA PRO A 37 7.77 17.50 4.64
C PRO A 37 8.22 17.54 3.17
N ALA A 38 9.43 17.08 2.87
CA ALA A 38 9.93 16.93 1.50
C ALA A 38 9.95 15.45 1.11
N LEU A 39 9.90 15.18 -0.20
CA LEU A 39 10.05 13.83 -0.71
C LEU A 39 11.46 13.30 -0.50
N HIS A 40 11.54 12.06 -0.04
CA HIS A 40 12.77 11.30 -0.13
C HIS A 40 13.10 11.02 -1.60
N PHE A 41 14.38 10.80 -1.89
CA PHE A 41 14.85 10.56 -3.26
C PHE A 41 14.13 9.37 -3.92
N ASP A 42 13.96 8.25 -3.21
CA ASP A 42 13.23 7.08 -3.70
C ASP A 42 11.73 7.37 -3.95
N GLU A 43 11.09 8.17 -3.08
CA GLU A 43 9.69 8.57 -3.25
C GLU A 43 9.51 9.36 -4.55
N ALA A 44 10.39 10.33 -4.79
CA ALA A 44 10.36 11.16 -6.00
C ALA A 44 10.61 10.33 -7.26
N VAL A 45 11.59 9.43 -7.23
CA VAL A 45 11.95 8.58 -8.36
C VAL A 45 10.82 7.62 -8.72
N TYR A 46 10.21 6.96 -7.73
CA TYR A 46 9.11 6.03 -7.99
C TYR A 46 7.86 6.78 -8.44
N GLY A 47 7.61 7.97 -7.88
CA GLY A 47 6.55 8.85 -8.36
C GLY A 47 6.72 9.22 -9.84
N LEU A 48 7.93 9.62 -10.25
CA LEU A 48 8.21 9.92 -11.67
C LEU A 48 8.02 8.69 -12.57
N MET A 49 8.54 7.53 -12.18
CA MET A 49 8.35 6.29 -12.94
C MET A 49 6.87 5.91 -13.06
N ALA A 50 6.08 6.06 -11.99
CA ALA A 50 4.65 5.79 -12.02
C ALA A 50 3.90 6.76 -12.94
N ARG A 51 4.31 8.04 -13.01
CA ARG A 51 3.72 9.04 -13.93
C ARG A 51 3.98 8.74 -15.40
N GLU A 52 5.04 8.00 -15.71
CA GLU A 52 5.35 7.59 -17.08
C GLU A 52 4.45 6.43 -17.55
N ILE A 53 3.82 5.69 -16.65
CA ILE A 53 2.95 4.56 -17.00
C ILE A 53 1.62 5.08 -17.54
N GLY A 54 1.26 4.66 -18.75
CA GLY A 54 0.00 5.06 -19.39
C GLY A 54 -0.05 4.71 -20.87
N PRO A 55 -1.02 5.26 -21.62
CA PRO A 55 -1.13 5.02 -23.06
C PRO A 55 0.20 5.29 -23.79
N GLY A 56 0.73 4.26 -24.45
CA GLY A 56 2.02 4.34 -25.16
C GLY A 56 3.25 3.95 -24.34
N ASN A 57 3.13 3.77 -23.03
CA ASN A 57 4.23 3.32 -22.18
C ASN A 57 3.74 2.39 -21.05
N TRP A 58 3.93 1.09 -21.26
CA TRP A 58 3.56 0.03 -20.32
C TRP A 58 4.79 -0.84 -20.04
N PRO A 59 5.74 -0.32 -19.25
CA PRO A 59 7.02 -1.00 -19.02
C PRO A 59 6.80 -2.34 -18.31
N VAL A 60 7.47 -3.38 -18.80
CA VAL A 60 7.59 -4.67 -18.11
C VAL A 60 8.79 -4.69 -17.16
N TYR A 61 9.71 -3.74 -17.32
CA TYR A 61 10.90 -3.55 -16.52
C TYR A 61 11.36 -2.10 -16.62
N PHE A 62 11.72 -1.48 -15.50
CA PHE A 62 12.36 -0.17 -15.49
C PHE A 62 13.87 -0.36 -15.42
N SER A 63 14.58 0.00 -16.48
CA SER A 63 16.06 -0.08 -16.53
C SER A 63 16.74 1.06 -15.75
N ALA A 64 16.03 2.17 -15.57
CA ALA A 64 16.51 3.29 -14.77
C ALA A 64 16.62 2.91 -13.29
N TYR A 65 17.56 3.56 -12.58
CA TYR A 65 17.75 3.47 -11.14
C TYR A 65 17.83 2.02 -10.64
N THR A 66 18.99 1.40 -10.87
CA THR A 66 19.37 0.02 -10.50
C THR A 66 18.57 -1.11 -11.12
N GLY A 67 17.58 -0.82 -11.97
CA GLY A 67 16.76 -1.86 -12.57
C GLY A 67 15.72 -2.42 -11.58
N ARG A 68 14.46 -2.53 -11.98
CA ARG A 68 13.38 -2.98 -11.07
C ARG A 68 12.12 -3.46 -11.79
N GLU A 69 11.41 -4.36 -11.12
CA GLU A 69 10.09 -4.83 -11.52
C GLU A 69 9.03 -3.74 -11.35
N PRO A 70 7.97 -3.73 -12.20
CA PRO A 70 7.11 -2.56 -12.31
C PRO A 70 5.90 -2.58 -11.38
N LEU A 71 5.64 -3.68 -10.65
CA LEU A 71 4.38 -3.90 -9.92
C LEU A 71 4.01 -2.72 -9.00
N TYR A 72 4.96 -2.24 -8.20
CA TYR A 72 4.72 -1.12 -7.29
C TYR A 72 4.34 0.16 -8.05
N MET A 73 5.05 0.46 -9.14
CA MET A 73 4.78 1.63 -9.97
C MET A 73 3.44 1.51 -10.69
N TYR A 74 3.00 0.31 -11.09
CA TYR A 74 1.66 0.09 -11.64
C TYR A 74 0.56 0.39 -10.61
N ILE A 75 0.71 -0.06 -9.37
CA ILE A 75 -0.24 0.23 -8.30
C ILE A 75 -0.29 1.75 -8.05
N MET A 76 0.87 2.40 -7.98
CA MET A 76 0.98 3.85 -7.81
C MET A 76 0.34 4.61 -8.99
N ALA A 77 0.61 4.19 -10.23
CA ALA A 77 0.02 4.78 -11.43
C ALA A 77 -1.51 4.66 -11.44
N GLY A 78 -2.05 3.53 -11.00
CA GLY A 78 -3.49 3.35 -10.81
C GLY A 78 -4.08 4.33 -9.79
N ILE A 79 -3.37 4.57 -8.67
CA ILE A 79 -3.79 5.56 -7.68
C ILE A 79 -3.72 6.98 -8.23
N PHE A 80 -2.65 7.32 -8.97
CA PHE A 80 -2.52 8.62 -9.63
C PHE A 80 -3.61 8.87 -10.66
N ALA A 81 -4.03 7.84 -11.40
CA ALA A 81 -5.13 7.95 -12.36
C ALA A 81 -6.48 8.23 -11.68
N LEU A 82 -6.67 7.81 -10.43
CA LEU A 82 -7.91 8.01 -9.67
C LEU A 82 -7.94 9.29 -8.84
N LEU A 83 -6.79 9.69 -8.27
CA LEU A 83 -6.69 10.72 -7.23
C LEU A 83 -5.69 11.84 -7.55
N GLU A 84 -5.17 11.88 -8.78
CA GLU A 84 -4.08 12.77 -9.21
C GLU A 84 -2.70 12.43 -8.59
N SER A 85 -1.63 12.80 -9.30
CA SER A 85 -0.25 12.61 -8.82
C SER A 85 0.14 13.71 -7.83
N SER A 86 0.43 13.33 -6.59
CA SER A 86 0.92 14.24 -5.54
C SER A 86 1.75 13.49 -4.49
N ASP A 87 2.47 14.25 -3.65
CA ASP A 87 3.21 13.73 -2.49
C ASP A 87 2.30 12.92 -1.55
N TRP A 88 1.03 13.31 -1.45
CA TRP A 88 0.05 12.60 -0.64
C TRP A 88 -0.35 11.27 -1.28
N THR A 89 -0.63 11.23 -2.58
CA THR A 89 -1.08 10.00 -3.26
C THR A 89 0.03 8.95 -3.41
N LEU A 90 1.30 9.38 -3.54
CA LEU A 90 2.41 8.43 -3.56
C LEU A 90 2.57 7.75 -2.18
N ARG A 91 2.45 8.51 -1.09
CA ARG A 91 2.53 7.96 0.27
C ARG A 91 1.30 7.13 0.61
N LEU A 92 0.13 7.54 0.11
CA LEU A 92 -1.10 6.76 0.22
C LEU A 92 -0.92 5.36 -0.37
N THR A 93 -0.22 5.24 -1.50
CA THR A 93 0.07 3.94 -2.13
C THR A 93 0.73 2.98 -1.14
N SER A 94 1.83 3.39 -0.51
CA SER A 94 2.53 2.60 0.50
C SER A 94 1.68 2.36 1.75
N ALA A 95 0.90 3.35 2.18
CA ALA A 95 0.01 3.21 3.34
C ALA A 95 -1.07 2.15 3.10
N LEU A 96 -1.73 2.15 1.94
CA LEU A 96 -2.77 1.17 1.57
C LEU A 96 -2.20 -0.24 1.52
N ILE A 97 -1.03 -0.43 0.90
CA ILE A 97 -0.35 -1.73 0.88
C ILE A 97 -0.09 -2.20 2.31
N GLY A 98 0.48 -1.33 3.16
CA GLY A 98 0.74 -1.65 4.56
C GLY A 98 -0.51 -1.98 5.38
N ILE A 99 -1.64 -1.32 5.11
CA ILE A 99 -2.93 -1.59 5.76
C ILE A 99 -3.45 -2.97 5.36
N VAL A 100 -3.44 -3.29 4.07
CA VAL A 100 -3.91 -4.58 3.53
C VAL A 100 -3.03 -5.74 4.00
N THR A 101 -1.73 -5.51 4.19
CA THR A 101 -0.82 -6.53 4.73
C THR A 101 -1.21 -7.02 6.12
N ILE A 102 -1.86 -6.20 6.97
CA ILE A 102 -2.25 -6.60 8.34
C ILE A 102 -3.21 -7.80 8.34
N PRO A 103 -4.42 -7.71 7.71
CA PRO A 103 -5.32 -8.85 7.64
C PRO A 103 -4.74 -9.99 6.80
N LEU A 104 -3.97 -9.71 5.74
CA LEU A 104 -3.35 -10.76 4.94
C LEU A 104 -2.33 -11.58 5.74
N ALA A 105 -1.51 -10.93 6.55
CA ALA A 105 -0.54 -11.63 7.40
C ALA A 105 -1.25 -12.56 8.38
N TYR A 106 -2.34 -12.11 9.02
CA TYR A 106 -3.13 -12.96 9.92
C TYR A 106 -3.80 -14.15 9.22
N LEU A 107 -4.22 -13.98 7.96
CA LEU A 107 -4.89 -15.04 7.21
C LEU A 107 -3.92 -16.08 6.61
N LEU A 108 -2.66 -15.69 6.39
CA LEU A 108 -1.66 -16.52 5.71
C LEU A 108 -0.69 -17.23 6.66
N PHE A 109 -0.44 -16.67 7.85
CA PHE A 109 0.49 -17.20 8.85
C PHE A 109 -0.25 -17.63 10.12
#